data_AF-A0A379S321-F1
#
_entry.id   AF-A0A379S321-F1
#
_cell.length_a   1.000
_cell.length_b   1.000
_cell.length_c   1.000
_cell.angle_alpha   90.00
_cell.angle_beta   90.00
_cell.angle_gamma   90.00
#
_symmetry.space_group_name_H-M   'P 1'
#
loop_
_entity.id
_entity.type
_entity.pdbx_description
1 polymer ?
#
loop_
_entity_poly.entity_id
_entity_poly.type
_entity_poly.pdbx_seq_one_letter_code
_entity_poly.pdbx_strand_id
1 'polypeptide(L)' 'MCVLLGPSGCGKTTTLKMINRLIAPSSGNILINDENTNDMDTVTLRRNIGYVIQQIGLFP' A
#
# COMPACT_ATOMS: atom_id res chain seq x y z
N MET A 1 13.63 -3.49 -9.23
CA MET A 1 13.63 -2.53 -8.09
C MET A 1 13.05 -1.21 -8.61
N CYS A 2 11.98 -0.72 -7.99
CA CYS A 2 11.34 0.56 -8.33
C CYS A 2 11.50 1.52 -7.15
N VAL A 3 11.64 2.82 -7.43
CA VAL A 3 11.80 3.86 -6.40
C VAL A 3 10.84 5.01 -6.68
N LEU A 4 10.09 5.42 -5.67
CA LEU A 4 9.22 6.59 -5.72
C LEU A 4 9.96 7.82 -5.14
N LEU A 5 10.26 8.80 -5.98
CA LEU A 5 10.97 10.04 -5.60
C LEU A 5 10.05 11.25 -5.72
N GLY A 6 10.26 12.25 -4.86
CA GLY A 6 9.56 13.54 -4.92
C GLY A 6 9.58 14.31 -3.60
N PRO A 7 9.14 15.58 -3.58
CA PRO A 7 9.13 16.43 -2.38
C PRO A 7 8.25 15.89 -1.24
N SER A 8 8.39 16.46 -0.04
CA SER A 8 7.45 16.18 1.05
C SER A 8 6.01 16.55 0.62
N GLY A 9 5.03 15.73 0.97
CA GLY A 9 3.63 15.94 0.60
C GLY A 9 3.23 15.51 -0.82
N CYS A 10 4.16 15.09 -1.68
CA CYS A 10 3.82 14.68 -3.06
C CYS A 10 3.08 13.33 -3.18
N GLY A 11 2.71 12.69 -2.06
CA GLY A 11 1.86 11.49 -2.04
C GLY A 11 2.57 10.14 -1.94
N LYS A 12 3.91 10.05 -1.89
CA LYS A 12 4.64 8.76 -1.82
C LYS A 12 4.10 7.78 -0.77
N THR A 13 4.00 8.25 0.48
CA THR A 13 3.51 7.42 1.59
C THR A 13 2.04 7.07 1.41
N THR A 14 1.23 7.99 0.87
CA THR A 14 -0.18 7.76 0.55
C THR A 14 -0.33 6.66 -0.51
N THR A 15 0.47 6.71 -1.59
CA THR A 15 0.51 5.69 -2.64
C THR A 15 0.87 4.32 -2.07
N LEU A 16 1.93 4.22 -1.26
CA LEU A 16 2.32 2.96 -0.63
C LEU A 16 1.23 2.42 0.31
N LYS A 17 0.53 3.28 1.04
CA LYS A 17 -0.61 2.90 1.89
C LYS A 17 -1.81 2.42 1.06
N MET A 18 -2.06 3.00 -0.11
CA MET A 18 -3.12 2.55 -1.02
C MET A 18 -2.82 1.17 -1.60
N ILE A 19 -1.58 0.90 -2.00
CA ILE A 19 -1.16 -0.42 -2.51
C ILE A 19 -1.44 -1.53 -1.49
N ASN A 20 -1.14 -1.30 -0.22
CA ASN A 20 -1.40 -2.27 0.85
C ASN A 20 -2.84 -2.21 1.42
N ARG A 21 -3.71 -1.44 0.74
CA ARG A 21 -5.11 -1.18 1.13
C ARG A 21 -5.27 -0.77 2.60
N LEU A 22 -4.33 0.04 3.10
CA LEU A 22 -4.44 0.77 4.38
C LEU A 22 -5.30 2.03 4.23
N ILE A 23 -5.35 2.57 3.01
CA ILE A 23 -6.25 3.65 2.57
C ILE A 23 -6.87 3.18 1.25
N ALA A 24 -8.18 3.38 1.06
CA ALA A 24 -8.82 3.06 -0.21
C ALA A 24 -8.48 4.12 -1.28
N PRO A 25 -8.21 3.72 -2.54
CA PRO A 25 -8.06 4.68 -3.63
C PRO A 25 -9.38 5.41 -3.87
N SER A 26 -9.32 6.71 -4.14
CA SER A 26 -10.51 7.50 -4.46
C SER A 26 -11.11 7.15 -5.83
N SER A 27 -10.27 6.68 -6.76
CA SER A 27 -10.66 6.29 -8.11
C SER A 27 -9.60 5.37 -8.73
N GLY A 28 -9.99 4.61 -9.75
CA GLY A 28 -9.09 3.70 -10.47
C GLY A 28 -8.88 2.38 -9.72
N ASN A 29 -8.00 1.54 -10.26
CA ASN A 29 -7.74 0.19 -9.78
C ASN A 29 -6.26 -0.02 -9.50
N ILE A 30 -5.95 -0.79 -8.45
CA ILE A 30 -4.62 -1.28 -8.15
C ILE A 30 -4.68 -2.80 -8.32
N LEU A 31 -3.85 -3.33 -9.21
CA LEU A 31 -3.80 -4.76 -9.51
C LEU A 31 -2.54 -5.40 -8.94
N ILE A 32 -2.69 -6.60 -8.38
CA ILE A 32 -1.59 -7.46 -7.95
C ILE A 32 -1.85 -8.83 -8.55
N ASN A 33 -0.91 -9.33 -9.36
CA ASN A 33 -1.08 -10.57 -10.13
C ASN A 33 -2.39 -10.58 -10.95
N ASP A 34 -2.66 -9.47 -11.63
CA ASP A 34 -3.87 -9.25 -12.44
C ASP A 34 -5.21 -9.26 -11.66
N GLU A 35 -5.17 -9.39 -10.33
CA GLU A 35 -6.35 -9.30 -9.47
C GLU A 35 -6.48 -7.89 -8.86
N ASN A 36 -7.68 -7.35 -8.87
CA ASN A 36 -7.95 -6.05 -8.27
C ASN A 36 -7.91 -6.14 -6.74
N THR A 37 -7.08 -5.32 -6.11
CA THR A 37 -6.96 -5.27 -4.65
C THR A 37 -8.26 -4.91 -3.93
N ASN A 38 -9.24 -4.29 -4.59
CA ASN A 38 -10.57 -4.03 -4.03
C ASN A 38 -11.44 -5.30 -3.90
N ASP A 39 -11.21 -6.29 -4.76
CA ASP A 39 -11.96 -7.55 -4.78
C ASP A 39 -11.37 -8.60 -3.84
N MET A 40 -10.13 -8.38 -3.40
CA MET A 40 -9.41 -9.26 -2.46
C MET A 40 -9.82 -9.04 -1.01
N ASP A 41 -9.72 -10.09 -0.18
CA ASP A 41 -9.72 -9.93 1.28
C ASP A 41 -8.46 -9.19 1.76
N THR A 42 -8.64 -8.23 2.68
CA THR A 42 -7.53 -7.38 3.16
C THR A 42 -6.46 -8.15 3.93
N VAL A 43 -6.83 -9.21 4.65
CA VAL A 43 -5.88 -10.01 5.43
C VAL A 43 -5.00 -10.81 4.47
N THR A 44 -5.63 -11.44 3.47
CA THR A 44 -4.95 -12.20 2.43
C THR A 44 -4.02 -11.31 1.61
N LEU A 45 -4.50 -10.13 1.17
CA LEU A 45 -3.70 -9.13 0.47
C LEU A 45 -2.43 -8.76 1.26
N ARG A 46 -2.59 -8.39 2.53
CA ARG A 46 -1.48 -7.93 3.38
C ARG A 46 -0.48 -9.04 3.71
N ARG A 47 -0.91 -10.30 3.78
CA ARG A 47 -0.02 -11.45 3.99
C ARG A 47 0.88 -11.74 2.78
N ASN A 48 0.46 -11.33 1.58
CA ASN A 48 1.25 -11.49 0.36
C ASN A 48 2.24 -10.33 0.12
N ILE A 49 2.23 -9.28 0.95
CA ILE A 49 3.06 -8.08 0.77
C ILE A 49 3.92 -7.84 2.01
N GLY A 50 5.25 -7.88 1.84
CA GLY A 50 6.17 -7.36 2.85
C GLY A 50 6.09 -5.83 2.92
N TYR A 51 5.52 -5.29 3.99
CA TYR A 51 5.33 -3.85 4.16
C TYR A 51 6.02 -3.33 5.42
N VAL A 52 6.96 -2.39 5.25
CA VAL A 52 7.68 -1.74 6.35
C VAL A 52 7.13 -0.32 6.50
N ILE A 53 6.54 -0.03 7.66
CA ILE A 53 5.98 1.28 8.01
C ILE A 53 7.07 2.28 8.41
N GLN A 54 6.84 3.56 8.14
CA GLN A 54 7.78 4.63 8.50
C GLN A 54 7.90 4.87 10.01
N GLN A 55 6.83 4.63 10.77
CA GLN A 55 6.87 4.70 12.24
C GLN A 55 6.86 3.30 12.82
N ILE A 56 7.70 3.06 13.82
CA ILE A 56 7.87 1.77 14.48
C ILE A 56 6.61 1.50 15.33
N GLY A 57 5.94 0.37 15.09
CA GLY A 57 4.88 -0.17 15.94
C GLY A 57 5.44 -1.15 16.97
N LEU A 58 6.46 -0.74 17.74
CA LEU A 58 7.00 -1.60 18.80
C LEU A 58 6.00 -1.57 19.96
N PHE A 59 5.39 -2.72 20.25
CA PHE A 59 4.73 -2.94 21.54
C PHE A 59 5.82 -3.27 22.57
N PRO A 60 5.67 -2.84 23.84
CA PRO A 60 6.64 -3.12 24.90
C PRO A 60 6.82 -4.62 25.15
#